data_AF-A0AAP1E7X7-F1
#
_entry.id   AF-A0AAP1E7X7-F1
#
_cell.length_a   1.000
_cell.length_b   1.000
_cell.length_c   1.000
_cell.angle_alpha   90.00
_cell.angle_beta   90.00
_cell.angle_gamma   90.00
#
_symmetry.space_group_name_H-M   'P 1'
#
loop_
_entity.id
_entity.type
_entity.pdbx_description
1 polymer ?
#
loop_
_entity_poly.entity_id
_entity_poly.type
_entity_poly.pdbx_seq_one_letter_code
_entity_poly.pdbx_strand_id
1 'polypeptide(L)'
;MTKKAWFLPLVCVLLISGWLAPAASASAQTALSLNDRLASSPSGTGSLLSLAAPAAPYADTDTYYEGAEGKTGDSLKSTLHRIISGHTMLSYSEVWNALKETDEDPRNPNNVILLYTKESRSKNLNGGNVGDWNREHVWAKSHGDFGTSKGPGTDIHHLRPADVQVNSARGNMDFDNGGTEYAKAPGNYYDGDSWEPRDDVKGDVARMLFYMAVRYEGDDGYPDLELNDKTGNGSAPYHGKQSVLLEWNKQDPVDDRERKRNEIIYEKYQHNRNPFIDHPEWADEIWP
;
A
#
# COMPACT_ATOMS: atom_id res chain seq x y z
N MET A 1 -11.85 -29.00 57.07
CA MET A 1 -10.73 -29.93 56.82
C MET A 1 -10.85 -30.48 55.40
N THR A 2 -10.22 -29.85 54.42
CA THR A 2 -10.11 -30.37 53.06
C THR A 2 -8.73 -29.99 52.54
N LYS A 3 -7.98 -31.02 52.12
CA LYS A 3 -6.53 -30.99 51.88
C LYS A 3 -6.22 -30.43 50.50
N LYS A 4 -5.12 -29.67 50.44
CA LYS A 4 -4.40 -29.20 49.26
C LYS A 4 -3.95 -30.36 48.36
N ALA A 5 -3.97 -30.14 47.05
CA ALA A 5 -3.10 -30.83 46.10
C ALA A 5 -2.48 -29.79 45.17
N TRP A 6 -1.14 -29.74 45.18
CA TRP A 6 -0.31 -28.91 44.31
C TRP A 6 0.09 -29.75 43.10
N PHE A 7 -0.06 -29.21 41.89
CA PHE A 7 0.52 -29.79 40.67
C PHE A 7 1.84 -29.07 40.37
N LEU A 8 2.94 -29.84 40.30
CA LEU A 8 4.21 -29.40 39.72
C LEU A 8 4.19 -29.61 38.19
N PRO A 9 4.87 -28.76 37.40
CA PRO A 9 5.03 -28.99 35.97
C PRO A 9 6.19 -29.95 35.69
N LEU A 10 5.95 -30.92 34.80
CA LEU A 10 6.99 -31.78 34.21
C LEU A 10 7.84 -30.95 33.24
N VAL A 11 9.15 -30.94 33.47
CA VAL A 11 10.15 -30.45 32.53
C VAL A 11 10.45 -31.57 31.51
N CYS A 12 10.05 -31.39 30.26
CA CYS A 12 10.47 -32.23 29.15
C CYS A 12 11.84 -31.76 28.62
N VAL A 13 12.89 -32.50 28.96
CA VAL A 13 14.23 -32.37 28.36
C VAL A 13 14.24 -33.16 27.05
N LEU A 14 14.26 -32.46 25.91
CA LEU A 14 14.50 -33.04 24.59
C LEU A 14 16.01 -33.05 24.33
N LEU A 15 16.60 -34.24 24.42
CA LEU A 15 17.94 -34.55 23.94
C LEU A 15 17.93 -34.59 22.41
N ILE A 16 18.57 -33.62 21.75
CA ILE A 16 18.91 -33.70 20.33
C ILE A 16 20.34 -34.24 20.25
N SER A 17 20.45 -35.54 19.97
CA SER A 17 21.70 -36.20 19.61
C SER A 17 22.11 -35.79 18.20
N GLY A 18 23.40 -35.47 18.06
CA GLY A 18 24.02 -34.99 16.84
C GLY A 18 23.97 -36.01 15.70
N TRP A 19 23.72 -35.49 14.50
CA TRP A 19 24.02 -36.16 13.24
C TRP A 19 25.23 -35.49 12.61
N LEU A 20 26.30 -36.27 12.46
CA LEU A 20 27.50 -35.96 11.71
C LEU A 20 27.17 -36.04 10.21
N ALA A 21 27.30 -34.92 9.49
CA ALA A 21 27.33 -34.92 8.03
C ALA A 21 28.73 -35.35 7.55
N PRO A 22 28.85 -36.18 6.49
CA PRO A 22 30.13 -36.57 5.95
C PRO A 22 30.74 -35.46 5.09
N ALA A 23 32.05 -35.30 5.24
CA ALA A 23 32.89 -34.35 4.53
C ALA A 23 32.89 -34.60 3.01
N ALA A 24 32.65 -33.55 2.23
CA ALA A 24 32.90 -33.52 0.80
C ALA A 24 34.38 -33.15 0.57
N SER A 25 35.08 -34.03 -0.15
CA SER A 25 36.45 -33.83 -0.60
C SER A 25 36.50 -32.83 -1.76
N ALA A 26 37.49 -31.94 -1.70
CA ALA A 26 37.83 -31.01 -2.76
C ALA A 26 38.49 -31.73 -3.95
N SER A 27 38.13 -31.31 -5.16
CA SER A 27 39.00 -31.41 -6.33
C SER A 27 39.06 -30.05 -7.02
N ALA A 28 40.28 -29.51 -7.08
CA ALA A 28 40.62 -28.30 -7.82
C ALA A 28 40.75 -28.61 -9.31
N GLN A 29 40.19 -27.76 -10.17
CA GLN A 29 40.63 -27.64 -11.56
C GLN A 29 40.44 -26.20 -12.06
N THR A 30 41.60 -25.53 -12.14
CA THR A 30 42.05 -24.62 -13.20
C THR A 30 41.18 -23.43 -13.63
N ALA A 31 41.66 -22.25 -13.24
CA ALA A 31 41.36 -20.96 -13.85
C ALA A 31 41.72 -20.96 -15.35
N LEU A 32 40.82 -20.42 -16.18
CA LEU A 32 41.11 -19.95 -17.53
C LEU A 32 40.93 -18.44 -17.57
N SER A 33 41.95 -17.78 -18.11
CA SER A 33 42.29 -16.38 -17.94
C SER A 33 41.49 -15.44 -18.84
N LEU A 34 41.32 -14.20 -18.36
CA LEU A 34 40.96 -13.04 -19.17
C LEU A 34 42.03 -12.79 -20.25
N ASN A 35 41.66 -13.04 -21.51
CA ASN A 35 42.00 -12.28 -22.71
C ASN A 35 41.82 -13.19 -23.94
N ASP A 36 40.72 -13.01 -24.68
CA ASP A 36 40.75 -13.00 -26.15
C ASP A 36 39.32 -12.85 -26.68
N ARG A 37 39.02 -11.66 -27.22
CA ARG A 37 38.45 -11.43 -28.57
C ARG A 37 37.93 -9.98 -28.67
N LEU A 38 38.84 -9.10 -29.06
CA LEU A 38 38.49 -7.90 -29.80
C LEU A 38 38.24 -8.30 -31.26
N ALA A 39 37.05 -7.98 -31.78
CA ALA A 39 36.81 -7.85 -33.21
C ALA A 39 35.70 -6.82 -33.46
N SER A 40 36.14 -5.61 -33.81
CA SER A 40 35.57 -4.64 -34.77
C SER A 40 34.04 -4.47 -34.88
N SER A 41 33.60 -3.25 -34.58
CA SER A 41 32.32 -2.62 -34.96
C SER A 41 32.06 -2.64 -36.48
N PRO A 42 30.81 -2.38 -36.90
CA PRO A 42 30.54 -0.99 -37.29
C PRO A 42 29.30 -0.40 -36.61
N SER A 43 29.44 0.90 -36.33
CA SER A 43 28.45 1.87 -35.92
C SER A 43 27.20 1.86 -36.81
N GLY A 44 26.05 1.53 -36.20
CA GLY A 44 24.72 1.83 -36.71
C GLY A 44 23.92 2.53 -35.62
N THR A 45 23.69 3.83 -35.78
CA THR A 45 22.79 4.63 -34.95
C THR A 45 21.35 4.19 -35.21
N GLY A 46 20.92 3.11 -34.54
CA GLY A 46 19.52 2.71 -34.46
C GLY A 46 18.83 3.51 -33.37
N SER A 47 18.09 4.54 -33.76
CA SER A 47 17.12 5.20 -32.89
C SER A 47 16.10 4.16 -32.43
N LEU A 48 16.16 3.75 -31.15
CA LEU A 48 15.12 2.94 -30.54
C LEU A 48 13.91 3.85 -30.34
N LEU A 49 13.06 3.93 -31.35
CA LEU A 49 11.70 4.45 -31.20
C LEU A 49 10.97 3.51 -30.24
N SER A 50 10.89 3.94 -28.97
CA SER A 50 9.95 3.38 -28.01
C SER A 50 8.55 3.59 -28.56
N LEU A 51 7.94 2.53 -29.08
CA LEU A 51 6.52 2.53 -29.38
C LEU A 51 5.78 2.52 -28.05
N ALA A 52 5.44 3.72 -27.56
CA ALA A 52 4.44 3.86 -26.51
C ALA A 52 3.16 3.17 -26.99
N ALA A 53 2.71 2.17 -26.24
CA ALA A 53 1.40 1.58 -26.47
C ALA A 53 0.35 2.70 -26.37
N PRO A 54 -0.70 2.71 -27.22
CA PRO A 54 -1.75 3.71 -27.10
C PRO A 54 -2.38 3.60 -25.72
N ALA A 55 -2.39 4.71 -24.98
CA ALA A 55 -3.13 4.82 -23.73
C ALA A 55 -4.58 4.43 -24.01
N ALA A 56 -5.13 3.53 -23.19
CA ALA A 56 -6.57 3.28 -23.21
C ALA A 56 -7.29 4.63 -23.02
N PRO A 57 -8.43 4.87 -23.69
CA PRO A 57 -9.21 6.08 -23.46
C PRO A 57 -9.55 6.15 -21.97
N TYR A 58 -9.00 7.14 -21.28
CA TYR A 58 -9.31 7.44 -19.89
C TYR A 58 -10.80 7.76 -19.78
N ALA A 59 -11.44 7.39 -18.66
CA ALA A 59 -12.74 7.94 -18.31
C ALA A 59 -12.68 9.48 -18.42
N ASP A 60 -13.74 10.10 -18.94
CA ASP A 60 -13.86 11.55 -19.01
C ASP A 60 -13.98 12.11 -17.58
N THR A 61 -12.83 12.40 -16.97
CA THR A 61 -12.74 12.93 -15.60
C THR A 61 -13.43 14.28 -15.47
N ASP A 62 -13.47 15.06 -16.56
CA ASP A 62 -14.00 16.43 -16.55
C ASP A 62 -15.51 16.44 -16.26
N THR A 63 -16.27 15.46 -16.78
CA THR A 63 -17.69 15.32 -16.44
C THR A 63 -17.94 14.56 -15.15
N TYR A 64 -17.03 13.66 -14.75
CA TYR A 64 -17.17 12.90 -13.49
C TYR A 64 -17.20 13.83 -12.26
N TYR A 65 -16.41 14.92 -12.29
CA TYR A 65 -16.32 15.88 -11.19
C TYR A 65 -17.17 17.14 -11.37
N GLU A 66 -18.23 17.08 -12.19
CA GLU A 66 -19.09 18.23 -12.45
C GLU A 66 -19.59 18.88 -11.15
N GLY A 67 -19.35 20.19 -11.03
CA GLY A 67 -19.73 20.99 -9.88
C GLY A 67 -18.73 21.02 -8.72
N ALA A 68 -17.60 20.32 -8.81
CA ALA A 68 -16.46 20.49 -7.91
C ALA A 68 -15.57 21.69 -8.32
N GLU A 69 -15.48 21.98 -9.62
CA GLU A 69 -14.63 23.03 -10.18
C GLU A 69 -14.81 24.39 -9.49
N GLY A 70 -13.69 25.00 -9.11
CA GLY A 70 -13.63 26.34 -8.51
C GLY A 70 -14.11 26.43 -7.06
N LYS A 71 -14.48 25.31 -6.42
CA LYS A 71 -14.77 25.26 -4.98
C LYS A 71 -13.48 25.02 -4.20
N THR A 72 -13.49 25.40 -2.92
CA THR A 72 -12.38 25.16 -1.98
C THR A 72 -12.95 24.82 -0.59
N GLY A 73 -12.08 24.39 0.33
CA GLY A 73 -12.41 24.06 1.72
C GLY A 73 -13.54 23.04 1.84
N ASP A 74 -14.38 23.22 2.87
CA ASP A 74 -15.54 22.36 3.14
C ASP A 74 -16.49 22.24 1.95
N SER A 75 -16.63 23.30 1.13
CA SER A 75 -17.52 23.25 -0.05
C SER A 75 -17.01 22.27 -1.10
N LEU A 76 -15.70 22.24 -1.35
CA LEU A 76 -15.08 21.26 -2.23
C LEU A 76 -15.16 19.87 -1.60
N LYS A 77 -14.77 19.73 -0.33
CA LYS A 77 -14.81 18.47 0.42
C LYS A 77 -16.16 17.77 0.34
N SER A 78 -17.24 18.45 0.77
CA SER A 78 -18.59 17.88 0.73
C SER A 78 -19.11 17.65 -0.69
N THR A 79 -18.63 18.41 -1.68
CA THR A 79 -18.99 18.16 -3.08
C THR A 79 -18.36 16.85 -3.58
N LEU A 80 -17.08 16.66 -3.30
CA LEU A 80 -16.36 15.43 -3.66
C LEU A 80 -16.91 14.23 -2.92
N HIS A 81 -17.17 14.34 -1.61
CA HIS A 81 -17.84 13.31 -0.81
C HIS A 81 -19.09 12.78 -1.51
N ARG A 82 -19.99 13.70 -1.92
CA ARG A 82 -21.21 13.34 -2.64
C ARG A 82 -20.94 12.65 -3.99
N ILE A 83 -19.92 13.08 -4.73
CA ILE A 83 -19.55 12.50 -6.04
C ILE A 83 -19.04 11.07 -5.88
N ILE A 84 -18.17 10.83 -4.90
CA ILE A 84 -17.49 9.52 -4.72
C ILE A 84 -18.25 8.56 -3.79
N SER A 85 -19.35 9.03 -3.21
CA SER A 85 -20.31 8.24 -2.44
C SER A 85 -21.11 7.25 -3.30
N GLY A 86 -21.74 6.26 -2.66
CA GLY A 86 -22.62 5.30 -3.34
C GLY A 86 -21.90 4.27 -4.23
N HIS A 87 -20.59 4.10 -4.06
CA HIS A 87 -19.77 3.12 -4.78
C HIS A 87 -20.18 1.66 -4.51
N THR A 88 -19.82 0.76 -5.43
CA THR A 88 -20.01 -0.68 -5.25
C THR A 88 -19.10 -1.22 -4.16
N MET A 89 -19.68 -1.75 -3.08
CA MET A 89 -18.92 -2.29 -1.96
C MET A 89 -18.59 -3.77 -2.13
N LEU A 90 -17.30 -4.07 -2.20
CA LEU A 90 -16.77 -5.43 -2.23
C LEU A 90 -16.94 -6.12 -0.87
N SER A 91 -17.12 -7.43 -0.87
CA SER A 91 -16.87 -8.27 0.31
C SER A 91 -15.38 -8.38 0.59
N TYR A 92 -15.03 -8.70 1.83
CA TYR A 92 -13.63 -8.86 2.22
C TYR A 92 -12.90 -9.96 1.43
N SER A 93 -13.61 -11.01 0.98
CA SER A 93 -13.06 -12.03 0.10
C SER A 93 -12.80 -11.54 -1.32
N GLU A 94 -13.68 -10.69 -1.87
CA GLU A 94 -13.55 -10.15 -3.23
C GLU A 94 -12.35 -9.19 -3.36
N VAL A 95 -11.97 -8.52 -2.27
CA VAL A 95 -10.76 -7.67 -2.22
C VAL A 95 -9.52 -8.42 -2.70
N TRP A 96 -9.37 -9.72 -2.40
CA TRP A 96 -8.20 -10.47 -2.87
C TRP A 96 -8.10 -10.53 -4.39
N ASN A 97 -9.23 -10.66 -5.08
CA ASN A 97 -9.25 -10.70 -6.53
C ASN A 97 -8.95 -9.31 -7.10
N ALA A 98 -9.53 -8.27 -6.48
CA ALA A 98 -9.28 -6.90 -6.88
C ALA A 98 -7.80 -6.51 -6.74
N LEU A 99 -7.17 -6.77 -5.59
CA LEU A 99 -5.75 -6.45 -5.38
C LEU A 99 -4.80 -7.18 -6.32
N LYS A 100 -5.19 -8.38 -6.79
CA LYS A 100 -4.42 -9.11 -7.82
C LYS A 100 -4.45 -8.41 -9.17
N GLU A 101 -5.45 -7.58 -9.45
CA GLU A 101 -5.52 -6.80 -10.70
C GLU A 101 -4.99 -5.37 -10.51
N THR A 102 -5.38 -4.69 -9.43
CA THR A 102 -5.00 -3.28 -9.19
C THR A 102 -3.51 -3.08 -8.96
N ASP A 103 -2.85 -4.07 -8.36
CA ASP A 103 -1.43 -4.00 -7.98
C ASP A 103 -0.58 -5.02 -8.76
N GLU A 104 -1.09 -5.52 -9.90
CA GLU A 104 -0.36 -6.44 -10.78
C GLU A 104 1.02 -5.88 -11.18
N ASP A 105 2.05 -6.72 -11.07
CA ASP A 105 3.38 -6.35 -11.56
C ASP A 105 3.38 -6.28 -13.10
N PRO A 106 3.65 -5.09 -13.69
CA PRO A 106 3.65 -4.92 -15.15
C PRO A 106 4.73 -5.75 -15.86
N ARG A 107 5.74 -6.24 -15.13
CA ARG A 107 6.82 -7.10 -15.66
C ARG A 107 6.55 -8.59 -15.43
N ASN A 108 5.60 -8.93 -14.56
CA ASN A 108 5.22 -10.31 -14.28
C ASN A 108 3.74 -10.38 -13.84
N PRO A 109 2.80 -10.68 -14.76
CA PRO A 109 1.36 -10.67 -14.46
C PRO A 109 0.91 -11.78 -13.48
N ASN A 110 1.81 -12.69 -13.09
CA ASN A 110 1.52 -13.66 -12.04
C ASN A 110 1.79 -13.11 -10.63
N ASN A 111 2.32 -11.90 -10.53
CA ASN A 111 2.72 -11.26 -9.28
C ASN A 111 1.96 -9.95 -9.04
N VAL A 112 2.01 -9.49 -7.79
CA VAL A 112 1.65 -8.13 -7.36
C VAL A 112 2.90 -7.39 -6.86
N ILE A 113 2.89 -6.06 -6.93
CA ILE A 113 3.90 -5.21 -6.30
C ILE A 113 3.44 -4.83 -4.90
N LEU A 114 4.25 -5.15 -3.89
CA LEU A 114 3.94 -4.83 -2.49
C LEU A 114 4.21 -3.36 -2.17
N LEU A 115 3.30 -2.70 -1.46
CA LEU A 115 3.34 -1.26 -1.19
C LEU A 115 4.68 -0.79 -0.60
N TYR A 116 5.03 -1.31 0.58
CA TYR A 116 6.19 -0.80 1.33
C TYR A 116 7.53 -1.35 0.85
N THR A 117 7.58 -2.56 0.29
CA THR A 117 8.84 -3.21 -0.11
C THR A 117 9.13 -3.09 -1.60
N LYS A 118 8.11 -2.78 -2.42
CA LYS A 118 8.13 -2.81 -3.90
C LYS A 118 8.57 -4.15 -4.48
N GLU A 119 8.52 -5.21 -3.67
CA GLU A 119 8.79 -6.56 -4.12
C GLU A 119 7.68 -7.04 -5.05
N SER A 120 8.08 -7.72 -6.12
CA SER A 120 7.18 -8.49 -6.95
C SER A 120 6.95 -9.86 -6.31
N ARG A 121 5.73 -10.11 -5.83
CA ARG A 121 5.37 -11.34 -5.12
C ARG A 121 4.21 -12.05 -5.78
N SER A 122 4.27 -13.38 -5.84
CA SER A 122 3.22 -14.21 -6.44
C SER A 122 1.83 -13.86 -5.92
N LYS A 123 0.87 -13.71 -6.84
CA LYS A 123 -0.55 -13.53 -6.54
C LYS A 123 -1.12 -14.65 -5.65
N ASN A 124 -0.47 -15.82 -5.63
CA ASN A 124 -0.90 -16.98 -4.85
C ASN A 124 -0.23 -17.09 -3.47
N LEU A 125 0.75 -16.23 -3.17
CA LEU A 125 1.32 -16.09 -1.82
C LEU A 125 0.52 -15.06 -1.01
N ASN A 126 -0.80 -15.13 -1.09
CA ASN A 126 -1.71 -14.21 -0.41
C ASN A 126 -2.30 -14.92 0.83
N GLY A 127 -2.08 -14.38 2.03
CA GLY A 127 -2.34 -15.14 3.25
C GLY A 127 -1.92 -14.42 4.52
N GLY A 128 -1.40 -15.18 5.47
CA GLY A 128 -1.00 -14.69 6.79
C GLY A 128 0.31 -15.29 7.29
N ASN A 129 1.01 -16.09 6.49
CA ASN A 129 2.29 -16.67 6.86
C ASN A 129 3.44 -15.72 6.52
N VAL A 130 4.60 -15.96 7.12
CA VAL A 130 5.84 -15.30 6.72
C VAL A 130 6.14 -15.64 5.25
N GLY A 131 6.39 -14.62 4.44
CA GLY A 131 6.58 -14.76 3.00
C GLY A 131 5.29 -14.58 2.18
N ASP A 132 4.12 -14.60 2.82
CA ASP A 132 2.88 -14.17 2.18
C ASP A 132 2.79 -12.64 2.13
N TRP A 133 1.94 -12.12 1.25
CA TRP A 133 1.39 -10.78 1.35
C TRP A 133 -0.02 -10.82 1.91
N ASN A 134 -0.41 -9.75 2.59
CA ASN A 134 -1.76 -9.54 3.09
C ASN A 134 -2.30 -8.16 2.67
N ARG A 135 -3.55 -7.89 3.08
CA ARG A 135 -4.23 -6.62 2.83
C ARG A 135 -3.75 -5.60 3.87
N GLU A 136 -2.99 -4.62 3.41
CA GLU A 136 -2.70 -3.40 4.15
C GLU A 136 -3.93 -2.50 4.12
N HIS A 137 -4.44 -2.18 5.30
CA HIS A 137 -5.40 -1.10 5.49
C HIS A 137 -4.61 0.18 5.72
N VAL A 138 -4.30 0.91 4.64
CA VAL A 138 -3.45 2.11 4.74
C VAL A 138 -4.05 3.08 5.75
N TRP A 139 -5.35 3.39 5.64
CA TRP A 139 -6.12 3.81 6.80
C TRP A 139 -6.30 2.66 7.78
N ALA A 140 -5.55 2.68 8.89
CA ALA A 140 -5.58 1.58 9.84
C ALA A 140 -6.98 1.43 10.46
N LYS A 141 -7.56 0.23 10.39
CA LYS A 141 -8.93 -0.06 10.86
C LYS A 141 -9.24 0.37 12.28
N SER A 142 -8.24 0.39 13.15
CA SER A 142 -8.39 0.82 14.55
C SER A 142 -8.70 2.31 14.68
N HIS A 143 -8.33 3.13 13.68
CA HIS A 143 -8.67 4.56 13.62
C HIS A 143 -10.10 4.71 13.09
N GLY A 144 -11.09 4.44 13.93
CA GLY A 144 -12.52 4.46 13.60
C GLY A 144 -13.26 3.12 13.74
N ASP A 145 -12.55 2.05 14.14
CA ASP A 145 -13.12 0.73 14.48
C ASP A 145 -14.08 0.12 13.45
N PHE A 146 -13.83 0.36 12.16
CA PHE A 146 -14.73 -0.10 11.09
C PHE A 146 -14.51 -1.57 10.67
N GLY A 147 -13.45 -2.20 11.18
CA GLY A 147 -13.17 -3.62 10.94
C GLY A 147 -13.00 -3.96 9.45
N THR A 148 -13.57 -5.10 9.03
CA THR A 148 -13.46 -5.62 7.65
C THR A 148 -14.83 -5.78 6.99
N SER A 149 -15.84 -5.10 7.53
CA SER A 149 -17.19 -5.06 6.96
C SER A 149 -17.22 -4.20 5.70
N LYS A 150 -18.27 -4.39 4.88
CA LYS A 150 -18.49 -3.58 3.68
C LYS A 150 -18.52 -2.09 4.01
N GLY A 151 -17.88 -1.28 3.16
CA GLY A 151 -17.65 0.14 3.37
C GLY A 151 -16.14 0.38 3.55
N PRO A 152 -15.71 1.18 4.54
CA PRO A 152 -14.29 1.53 4.68
C PRO A 152 -13.40 0.31 4.91
N GLY A 153 -13.92 -0.77 5.50
CA GLY A 153 -13.17 -2.01 5.73
C GLY A 153 -12.81 -2.80 4.47
N THR A 154 -13.47 -2.54 3.34
CA THR A 154 -13.28 -3.25 2.07
C THR A 154 -13.03 -2.34 0.87
N ASP A 155 -12.89 -1.03 1.11
CA ASP A 155 -12.65 -0.04 0.05
C ASP A 155 -11.26 -0.22 -0.56
N ILE A 156 -11.20 -0.61 -1.83
CA ILE A 156 -9.93 -0.86 -2.51
C ILE A 156 -9.22 0.39 -2.99
N HIS A 157 -9.71 1.60 -2.71
CA HIS A 157 -8.91 2.81 -2.91
C HIS A 157 -7.79 2.92 -1.89
N HIS A 158 -7.98 2.46 -0.64
CA HIS A 158 -6.96 2.49 0.42
C HIS A 158 -6.36 1.12 0.79
N LEU A 159 -6.88 0.02 0.24
CA LEU A 159 -6.32 -1.31 0.44
C LEU A 159 -5.18 -1.57 -0.55
N ARG A 160 -4.05 -2.07 -0.06
CA ARG A 160 -2.88 -2.43 -0.87
C ARG A 160 -2.31 -3.79 -0.45
N PRO A 161 -1.62 -4.53 -1.32
CA PRO A 161 -0.86 -5.70 -0.90
C PRO A 161 0.41 -5.26 -0.15
N ALA A 162 0.69 -5.85 1.00
CA ALA A 162 1.93 -5.64 1.75
C ALA A 162 2.50 -6.95 2.27
N ASP A 163 3.82 -7.00 2.50
CA ASP A 163 4.45 -8.13 3.17
C ASP A 163 3.87 -8.28 4.59
N VAL A 164 3.51 -9.50 4.98
CA VAL A 164 2.84 -9.76 6.28
C VAL A 164 3.66 -9.23 7.47
N GLN A 165 4.98 -9.33 7.45
CA GLN A 165 5.82 -8.85 8.56
C GLN A 165 5.97 -7.33 8.54
N VAL A 166 5.97 -6.72 7.36
CA VAL A 166 6.05 -5.25 7.22
C VAL A 166 4.73 -4.61 7.62
N ASN A 167 3.59 -5.14 7.15
CA ASN A 167 2.25 -4.73 7.59
C ASN A 167 2.11 -4.88 9.12
N SER A 168 2.52 -6.03 9.66
CA SER A 168 2.49 -6.23 11.13
C SER A 168 3.38 -5.25 11.90
N ALA A 169 4.50 -4.81 11.32
CA ALA A 169 5.39 -3.83 11.97
C ALA A 169 4.83 -2.41 11.89
N ARG A 170 4.23 -2.04 10.75
CA ARG A 170 3.52 -0.78 10.56
C ARG A 170 2.33 -0.67 11.52
N GLY A 171 1.61 -1.77 11.73
CA GLY A 171 0.54 -1.88 12.72
C GLY A 171 -0.55 -0.84 12.50
N ASN A 172 -0.73 0.04 13.48
CA ASN A 172 -1.65 1.18 13.43
C ASN A 172 -0.93 2.51 13.65
N MET A 173 0.36 2.59 13.35
CA MET A 173 1.07 3.87 13.44
C MET A 173 0.45 4.88 12.48
N ASP A 174 0.35 6.12 12.95
CA ASP A 174 -0.02 7.25 12.11
C ASP A 174 1.05 7.47 11.04
N PHE A 175 0.71 8.06 9.90
CA PHE A 175 1.71 8.46 8.92
C PHE A 175 2.28 9.85 9.27
N ASP A 176 3.59 9.92 9.47
CA ASP A 176 4.41 11.13 9.64
C ASP A 176 5.83 10.76 9.17
N ASN A 177 6.78 11.71 9.19
CA ASN A 177 8.20 11.41 9.06
C ASN A 177 8.62 10.56 10.26
N GLY A 178 9.26 9.43 9.98
CA GLY A 178 9.66 8.47 10.99
C GLY A 178 11.04 8.83 11.54
N GLY A 179 11.66 7.86 12.23
CA GLY A 179 13.01 8.01 12.75
C GLY A 179 13.97 6.99 12.18
N THR A 180 13.82 5.74 12.61
CA THR A 180 14.78 4.68 12.30
C THR A 180 14.32 3.87 11.09
N GLU A 181 15.25 3.56 10.18
CA GLU A 181 14.96 2.71 9.03
C GLU A 181 14.53 1.30 9.47
N TYR A 182 13.44 0.80 8.90
CA TYR A 182 12.99 -0.56 9.15
C TYR A 182 13.78 -1.56 8.30
N ALA A 183 14.65 -2.35 8.93
CA ALA A 183 15.59 -3.24 8.25
C ALA A 183 14.97 -4.23 7.25
N LYS A 184 13.71 -4.66 7.45
CA LYS A 184 13.01 -5.60 6.54
C LYS A 184 12.28 -4.90 5.38
N ALA A 185 12.21 -3.57 5.38
CA ALA A 185 11.70 -2.77 4.27
C ALA A 185 12.53 -1.49 4.13
N PRO A 186 13.78 -1.58 3.62
CA PRO A 186 14.66 -0.43 3.47
C PRO A 186 13.98 0.75 2.74
N GLY A 187 14.30 1.97 3.14
CA GLY A 187 13.65 3.19 2.71
C GLY A 187 12.33 3.51 3.42
N ASN A 188 11.80 2.63 4.27
CA ASN A 188 10.70 2.95 5.17
C ASN A 188 11.28 3.20 6.56
N TYR A 189 10.75 4.19 7.26
CA TYR A 189 11.21 4.59 8.59
C TYR A 189 10.05 4.52 9.57
N TYR A 190 10.37 4.36 10.84
CA TYR A 190 9.36 4.32 11.89
C TYR A 190 9.94 4.84 13.19
N ASP A 191 9.06 5.21 14.11
CA ASP A 191 9.40 5.51 15.49
C ASP A 191 8.31 4.99 16.45
N GLY A 192 8.08 5.68 17.56
CA GLY A 192 7.17 5.21 18.61
C GLY A 192 5.69 5.25 18.21
N ASP A 193 5.31 6.13 17.30
CA ASP A 193 3.92 6.42 16.94
C ASP A 193 3.70 6.69 15.44
N SER A 194 4.77 6.76 14.65
CA SER A 194 4.67 7.04 13.22
C SER A 194 5.37 6.03 12.31
N TRP A 195 4.82 5.91 11.09
CA TRP A 195 5.41 5.20 9.96
C TRP A 195 5.61 6.16 8.79
N GLU A 196 6.83 6.20 8.26
CA GLU A 196 7.19 6.90 7.02
C GLU A 196 7.42 5.87 5.92
N PRO A 197 6.58 5.83 4.89
CA PRO A 197 6.83 4.98 3.76
C PRO A 197 8.00 5.52 2.93
N ARG A 198 8.55 4.68 2.06
CA ARG A 198 9.55 5.10 1.09
C ARG A 198 9.07 6.21 0.17
N ASP A 199 10.03 7.01 -0.30
CA ASP A 199 9.78 8.23 -1.06
C ASP A 199 8.87 8.05 -2.28
N ASP A 200 8.97 6.91 -2.97
CA ASP A 200 8.22 6.61 -4.21
C ASP A 200 6.83 6.01 -3.98
N VAL A 201 6.31 6.06 -2.74
CA VAL A 201 4.89 5.79 -2.41
C VAL A 201 4.35 6.76 -1.34
N LYS A 202 5.06 7.83 -1.02
CA LYS A 202 4.62 8.84 -0.04
C LYS A 202 3.35 9.54 -0.51
N GLY A 203 3.29 9.85 -1.81
CA GLY A 203 2.14 10.47 -2.47
C GLY A 203 0.97 9.51 -2.58
N ASP A 204 1.22 8.24 -2.93
CA ASP A 204 0.19 7.18 -2.90
C ASP A 204 -0.51 7.14 -1.55
N VAL A 205 0.27 7.09 -0.46
CA VAL A 205 -0.26 7.02 0.91
C VAL A 205 -1.06 8.26 1.26
N ALA A 206 -0.54 9.45 0.93
CA ALA A 206 -1.24 10.71 1.17
C ALA A 206 -2.61 10.73 0.46
N ARG A 207 -2.64 10.43 -0.84
CA ARG A 207 -3.88 10.43 -1.63
C ARG A 207 -4.88 9.36 -1.20
N MET A 208 -4.42 8.22 -0.68
CA MET A 208 -5.30 7.22 -0.05
C MET A 208 -5.93 7.75 1.25
N LEU A 209 -5.17 8.47 2.09
CA LEU A 209 -5.69 9.07 3.32
C LEU A 209 -6.65 10.21 3.03
N PHE A 210 -6.32 11.09 2.08
CA PHE A 210 -7.21 12.17 1.63
C PHE A 210 -8.55 11.61 1.13
N TYR A 211 -8.49 10.57 0.30
CA TYR A 211 -9.69 9.88 -0.18
C TYR A 211 -10.55 9.36 0.96
N MET A 212 -9.96 8.67 1.94
CA MET A 212 -10.72 8.11 3.05
C MET A 212 -11.39 9.20 3.88
N ALA A 213 -10.70 10.32 4.12
CA ALA A 213 -11.24 11.46 4.86
C ALA A 213 -12.35 12.22 4.12
N VAL A 214 -12.36 12.17 2.79
CA VAL A 214 -13.43 12.77 1.97
C VAL A 214 -14.56 11.81 1.70
N ARG A 215 -14.29 10.52 1.52
CA ARG A 215 -15.34 9.53 1.25
C ARG A 215 -16.17 9.26 2.49
N TYR A 216 -15.58 9.22 3.69
CA TYR A 216 -16.28 8.77 4.89
C TYR A 216 -16.49 9.92 5.90
N GLU A 217 -17.39 10.86 5.58
CA GLU A 217 -17.77 12.00 6.45
C GLU A 217 -18.84 11.66 7.52
N GLY A 218 -19.16 10.37 7.71
CA GLY A 218 -20.04 9.90 8.79
C GLY A 218 -21.54 10.07 8.59
N ASP A 219 -22.01 10.57 7.43
CA ASP A 219 -23.42 10.80 7.14
C ASP A 219 -24.15 9.59 6.53
N ASP A 220 -23.42 8.53 6.16
CA ASP A 220 -23.94 7.30 5.53
C ASP A 220 -23.84 6.06 6.44
N GLY A 221 -23.66 6.27 7.75
CA GLY A 221 -23.64 5.21 8.77
C GLY A 221 -22.28 4.56 8.99
N TYR A 222 -21.23 5.08 8.35
CA TYR A 222 -19.83 4.76 8.67
C TYR A 222 -19.24 5.77 9.66
N PRO A 223 -18.06 5.49 10.26
CA PRO A 223 -17.36 6.47 11.06
C PRO A 223 -17.00 7.71 10.23
N ASP A 224 -17.02 8.87 10.88
CA ASP A 224 -16.49 10.13 10.36
C ASP A 224 -14.95 10.10 10.44
N LEU A 225 -14.32 9.78 9.31
CA LEU A 225 -12.87 9.67 9.17
C LEU A 225 -12.30 11.03 8.80
N GLU A 226 -11.37 11.54 9.59
CA GLU A 226 -10.80 12.86 9.39
C GLU A 226 -9.28 12.87 9.48
N LEU A 227 -8.64 13.81 8.79
CA LEU A 227 -7.22 14.08 9.03
C LEU A 227 -7.07 15.02 10.22
N ASN A 228 -5.92 14.98 10.86
CA ASN A 228 -5.53 16.04 11.79
C ASN A 228 -4.01 16.23 11.75
N ASP A 229 -3.49 17.22 12.47
CA ASP A 229 -2.06 17.50 12.47
C ASP A 229 -1.33 16.83 13.66
N LYS A 230 -1.69 15.59 13.99
CA LYS A 230 -1.18 14.84 15.14
C LYS A 230 -0.93 13.37 14.83
N THR A 231 -0.01 12.79 15.58
CA THR A 231 0.22 11.34 15.70
C THR A 231 -0.31 10.83 17.04
N GLY A 232 -0.36 9.51 17.21
CA GLY A 232 -0.80 8.88 18.46
C GLY A 232 -2.31 9.02 18.68
N ASN A 233 -3.11 9.02 17.59
CA ASN A 233 -4.56 9.20 17.65
C ASN A 233 -5.32 8.04 18.32
N GLY A 234 -4.63 6.93 18.62
CA GLY A 234 -5.21 5.77 19.30
C GLY A 234 -6.30 5.13 18.46
N SER A 235 -7.53 5.10 18.98
CA SER A 235 -8.70 4.57 18.27
C SER A 235 -9.65 5.65 17.73
N ALA A 236 -9.32 6.93 17.91
CA ALA A 236 -10.10 8.01 17.32
C ALA A 236 -10.04 7.89 15.79
N PRO A 237 -11.09 8.30 15.05
CA PRO A 237 -11.13 8.20 13.60
C PRO A 237 -10.29 9.30 12.92
N TYR A 238 -9.12 9.58 13.48
CA TYR A 238 -8.12 10.47 12.92
C TYR A 238 -6.91 9.67 12.49
N HIS A 239 -6.34 9.97 11.32
CA HIS A 239 -5.17 9.23 10.89
C HIS A 239 -4.18 10.04 10.06
N GLY A 240 -2.91 9.91 10.43
CA GLY A 240 -1.80 10.59 9.76
C GLY A 240 -1.77 12.10 10.00
N LYS A 241 -0.57 12.67 9.91
CA LYS A 241 -0.34 14.09 10.13
C LYS A 241 -0.56 14.88 8.84
N GLN A 242 -1.67 15.59 8.79
CA GLN A 242 -2.18 16.29 7.62
C GLN A 242 -1.13 17.16 6.92
N SER A 243 -0.37 17.98 7.66
CA SER A 243 0.65 18.84 7.05
C SER A 243 1.74 18.06 6.32
N VAL A 244 2.10 16.88 6.82
CA VAL A 244 3.13 16.01 6.22
C VAL A 244 2.56 15.25 5.03
N LEU A 245 1.31 14.81 5.09
CA LEU A 245 0.64 14.18 3.95
C LEU A 245 0.51 15.16 2.77
N LEU A 246 0.19 16.44 3.03
CA LEU A 246 0.12 17.48 1.99
C LEU A 246 1.50 17.71 1.35
N GLU A 247 2.56 17.70 2.15
CA GLU A 247 3.93 17.80 1.64
C GLU A 247 4.30 16.57 0.79
N TRP A 248 4.00 15.37 1.27
CA TRP A 248 4.23 14.12 0.55
C TRP A 248 3.50 14.05 -0.79
N ASN A 249 2.26 14.55 -0.85
CA ASN A 249 1.49 14.63 -2.10
C ASN A 249 2.21 15.48 -3.18
N LYS A 250 2.93 16.53 -2.76
CA LYS A 250 3.73 17.39 -3.66
C LYS A 250 5.07 16.75 -4.03
N GLN A 251 5.71 16.09 -3.08
CA GLN A 251 7.03 15.48 -3.25
C GLN A 251 7.01 14.22 -4.12
N ASP A 252 5.90 13.48 -4.09
CA ASP A 252 5.68 12.24 -4.86
C ASP A 252 4.41 12.40 -5.74
N PRO A 253 4.57 13.00 -6.94
CA PRO A 253 3.46 13.25 -7.86
C PRO A 253 2.82 11.95 -8.35
N VAL A 254 1.54 12.05 -8.73
CA VAL A 254 0.77 10.90 -9.25
C VAL A 254 1.48 10.21 -10.41
N ASP A 255 1.71 8.90 -10.28
CA ASP A 255 2.33 8.07 -11.32
C ASP A 255 1.30 7.30 -12.19
N ASP A 256 1.79 6.65 -13.25
CA ASP A 256 0.93 5.89 -14.16
C ASP A 256 0.34 4.62 -13.53
N ARG A 257 0.97 4.09 -12.48
CA ARG A 257 0.43 2.93 -11.76
C ARG A 257 -0.76 3.34 -10.91
N GLU A 258 -0.68 4.49 -10.23
CA GLU A 258 -1.83 5.05 -9.51
C GLU A 258 -3.00 5.37 -10.44
N ARG A 259 -2.73 6.05 -11.57
CA ARG A 259 -3.76 6.31 -12.59
C ARG A 259 -4.40 5.03 -13.10
N LYS A 260 -3.59 4.03 -13.45
CA LYS A 260 -4.09 2.71 -13.91
C LYS A 260 -4.91 2.01 -12.82
N ARG A 261 -4.47 2.08 -11.56
CA ARG A 261 -5.21 1.50 -10.44
C ARG A 261 -6.56 2.20 -10.25
N ASN A 262 -6.59 3.54 -10.25
CA ASN A 262 -7.82 4.32 -10.15
C ASN A 262 -8.82 3.94 -11.26
N GLU A 263 -8.31 3.78 -12.49
CA GLU A 263 -9.10 3.33 -13.64
C GLU A 263 -9.66 1.91 -13.47
N ILE A 264 -8.85 0.95 -13.03
CA ILE A 264 -9.32 -0.42 -12.78
C ILE A 264 -10.41 -0.46 -11.71
N ILE A 265 -10.24 0.32 -10.62
CA ILE A 265 -11.21 0.39 -9.53
C ILE A 265 -12.53 0.97 -10.06
N TYR A 266 -12.46 2.02 -10.86
CA TYR A 266 -13.62 2.67 -11.48
C TYR A 266 -14.32 1.74 -12.47
N GLU A 267 -13.62 1.17 -13.44
CA GLU A 267 -14.26 0.41 -14.52
C GLU A 267 -14.78 -0.97 -14.07
N LYS A 268 -14.11 -1.62 -13.11
CA LYS A 268 -14.37 -3.04 -12.82
C LYS A 268 -14.94 -3.35 -11.45
N TYR A 269 -14.70 -2.52 -10.43
CA TYR A 269 -14.91 -2.94 -9.05
C TYR A 269 -15.85 -2.04 -8.25
N GLN A 270 -15.48 -0.79 -8.01
CA GLN A 270 -16.22 0.09 -7.11
C GLN A 270 -16.98 1.20 -7.84
N HIS A 271 -16.63 1.50 -9.09
CA HIS A 271 -17.31 2.53 -9.89
C HIS A 271 -17.30 3.93 -9.27
N ASN A 272 -16.32 4.19 -8.42
CA ASN A 272 -15.94 5.52 -7.98
C ASN A 272 -14.43 5.74 -8.14
N ARG A 273 -14.03 7.01 -8.21
CA ARG A 273 -12.65 7.42 -8.41
C ARG A 273 -12.07 8.06 -7.15
N ASN A 274 -10.76 7.96 -6.97
CA ASN A 274 -10.04 8.76 -5.99
C ASN A 274 -9.77 10.16 -6.59
N PRO A 275 -10.43 11.24 -6.10
CA PRO A 275 -10.26 12.59 -6.65
C PRO A 275 -8.83 13.09 -6.57
N PHE A 276 -8.06 12.65 -5.57
CA PHE A 276 -6.70 13.13 -5.37
C PHE A 276 -5.69 12.43 -6.29
N ILE A 277 -6.07 11.36 -6.99
CA ILE A 277 -5.27 10.78 -8.08
C ILE A 277 -5.53 11.54 -9.39
N ASP A 278 -6.78 11.92 -9.65
CA ASP A 278 -7.15 12.63 -10.88
C ASP A 278 -6.83 14.14 -10.79
N HIS A 279 -7.00 14.74 -9.60
CA HIS A 279 -6.79 16.14 -9.26
C HIS A 279 -6.01 16.27 -7.92
N PRO A 280 -4.70 15.98 -7.90
CA PRO A 280 -3.88 16.03 -6.68
C PRO A 280 -3.83 17.42 -6.03
N GLU A 281 -4.04 18.49 -6.81
CA GLU A 281 -4.11 19.88 -6.35
C GLU A 281 -5.28 20.15 -5.39
N TRP A 282 -6.36 19.39 -5.47
CA TRP A 282 -7.52 19.58 -4.60
C TRP A 282 -7.24 19.29 -3.12
N ALA A 283 -6.16 18.57 -2.82
CA ALA A 283 -5.72 18.39 -1.44
C ALA A 283 -5.40 19.76 -0.78
N ASP A 284 -4.65 20.61 -1.46
CA ASP A 284 -4.32 21.97 -0.96
C ASP A 284 -5.54 22.91 -1.01
N GLU A 285 -6.48 22.68 -1.93
CA GLU A 285 -7.70 23.49 -2.02
C GLU A 285 -8.69 23.18 -0.88
N ILE A 286 -8.71 21.94 -0.37
CA ILE A 286 -9.51 21.55 0.80
C ILE A 286 -8.79 21.94 2.10
N TRP A 287 -7.48 21.68 2.18
CA TRP A 287 -6.67 21.85 3.39
C TRP A 287 -5.48 22.79 3.14
N PRO A 288 -5.71 24.13 3.11
CA PRO A 288 -4.67 25.12 2.83
C PRO A 288 -3.68 25.34 3.99
#